data_AF-A0A520B8J6-F1
#
_entry.id   AF-A0A520B8J6-F1
#
_cell.length_a   1.000
_cell.length_b   1.000
_cell.length_c   1.000
_cell.angle_alpha   90.00
_cell.angle_beta   90.00
_cell.angle_gamma   90.00
#
_symmetry.space_group_name_H-M   'P 1'
#
loop_
_entity.id
_entity.type
_entity.pdbx_description
1 polymer ?
#
loop_
_entity_poly.entity_id
_entity_poly.type
_entity_poly.pdbx_seq_one_letter_code
_entity_poly.pdbx_strand_id
1 'polypeptide(L)'
;IYSDSKYVVDAVEKKWVFGWVAKQFKDKKNKDLWLRFLELYKLHKVKFVWIKGHNDHPENERCDRLAVAASQNKQNLLIDSFFEAERSKTSLL
;
A
#
# COMPACT_ATOMS: atom_id res chain seq x y z
N ILE A 1 12.58 6.83 -0.02
CA ILE A 1 11.20 6.88 -0.57
C ILE A 1 10.39 7.79 0.33
N TYR A 2 9.73 8.79 -0.25
CA TYR A 2 8.82 9.68 0.47
C TYR A 2 7.38 9.23 0.21
N SER A 3 6.56 9.21 1.25
CA SER A 3 5.13 8.88 1.13
C SER A 3 4.35 9.53 2.26
N ASP A 4 3.13 9.96 1.96
CA ASP A 4 2.14 10.42 2.94
C ASP A 4 1.34 9.28 3.58
N SER A 5 1.44 8.06 3.04
CA SER A 5 0.83 6.87 3.61
C SER A 5 1.53 6.45 4.89
N LYS A 6 1.01 6.94 6.02
CA LYS A 6 1.47 6.54 7.34
C LYS A 6 1.40 5.03 7.54
N TYR A 7 0.38 4.38 6.97
CA TYR A 7 0.23 2.92 7.00
C TYR A 7 1.45 2.22 6.38
N VAL A 8 1.87 2.63 5.18
CA VAL A 8 3.02 2.01 4.50
C VAL A 8 4.31 2.32 5.22
N VAL A 9 4.54 3.60 5.55
CA VAL A 9 5.79 4.03 6.21
C VAL A 9 5.96 3.37 7.57
N ASP A 10 4.94 3.42 8.43
CA ASP A 10 5.02 2.81 9.75
C ASP A 10 5.14 1.28 9.67
N ALA A 11 4.44 0.63 8.73
CA ALA A 11 4.53 -0.81 8.59
C ALA A 11 5.96 -1.30 8.31
N VAL A 12 6.74 -0.52 7.56
CA VAL A 12 8.15 -0.81 7.26
C VAL A 12 9.09 -0.32 8.36
N GLU A 13 9.07 0.99 8.67
CA GLU A 13 10.04 1.62 9.58
C GLU A 13 9.84 1.17 11.03
N LYS A 14 8.60 0.95 11.47
CA LYS A 14 8.29 0.37 12.79
C LYS A 14 8.23 -1.16 12.78
N LYS A 15 8.61 -1.79 11.67
CA LYS A 15 8.76 -3.23 11.52
C LYS A 15 7.49 -4.06 11.74
N TRP A 16 6.30 -3.47 11.58
CA TRP A 16 5.04 -4.23 11.73
C TRP A 16 4.92 -5.34 10.69
N VAL A 17 5.32 -5.05 9.45
CA VAL A 17 5.20 -6.00 8.33
C VAL A 17 5.98 -7.29 8.59
N PHE A 18 7.16 -7.21 9.22
CA PHE A 18 7.95 -8.39 9.57
C PHE A 18 7.27 -9.23 10.66
N GLY A 19 6.58 -8.58 11.60
CA GLY A 19 5.71 -9.27 12.56
C GLY A 19 4.51 -9.95 11.90
N TRP A 20 3.93 -9.35 10.85
CA TRP A 20 2.86 -9.97 10.07
C TRP A 20 3.37 -11.18 9.29
N VAL A 21 4.55 -11.10 8.67
CA VAL A 21 5.20 -12.22 7.99
C VAL A 21 5.39 -13.41 8.95
N ALA A 22 5.90 -13.16 10.16
CA ALA A 22 6.09 -14.21 11.17
C ALA A 22 4.77 -14.90 11.56
N LYS A 23 3.65 -14.18 11.49
CA LYS A 23 2.29 -14.69 11.75
C LYS A 23 1.54 -15.09 10.47
N GLN A 24 2.24 -15.21 9.34
CA GLN A 24 1.67 -15.54 8.03
C GLN A 24 0.51 -14.64 7.59
N PHE A 25 0.51 -13.39 8.04
CA PHE A 25 -0.56 -12.39 7.87
C PHE A 25 -1.92 -12.83 8.41
N LYS A 26 -1.95 -13.69 9.43
CA LYS A 26 -3.18 -14.03 10.13
C LYS A 26 -3.89 -12.75 10.60
N ASP A 27 -5.17 -12.62 10.25
CA ASP A 27 -6.05 -11.49 10.57
C ASP A 27 -5.55 -10.12 10.04
N LYS A 28 -4.78 -10.11 8.94
CA LYS A 28 -4.32 -8.90 8.27
C LYS A 28 -4.83 -8.85 6.82
N LYS A 29 -5.34 -7.68 6.43
CA LYS A 29 -5.77 -7.38 5.05
C LYS A 29 -4.57 -7.12 4.14
N ASN A 30 -4.79 -7.18 2.82
CA ASN A 30 -3.83 -6.80 1.78
C ASN A 30 -2.53 -7.62 1.82
N LYS A 31 -2.64 -8.90 2.22
CA LYS A 31 -1.49 -9.83 2.33
C LYS A 31 -0.74 -9.95 1.00
N ASP A 32 -1.48 -10.06 -0.09
CA ASP A 32 -0.98 -10.18 -1.45
C ASP A 32 -0.07 -9.00 -1.85
N LEU A 33 -0.49 -7.76 -1.58
CA LEU A 33 0.26 -6.55 -1.87
C LEU A 33 1.55 -6.48 -1.04
N TRP A 34 1.48 -6.84 0.25
CA TRP A 34 2.65 -6.85 1.12
C TRP A 34 3.65 -7.92 0.75
N LEU A 35 3.21 -9.12 0.35
CA LEU A 35 4.11 -10.17 -0.11
C LEU A 35 4.85 -9.74 -1.39
N ARG A 36 4.14 -9.19 -2.38
CA ARG A 36 4.76 -8.62 -3.59
C ARG A 36 5.76 -7.50 -3.26
N PHE A 37 5.40 -6.60 -2.35
CA PHE A 37 6.30 -5.53 -1.92
C PHE A 37 7.58 -6.08 -1.27
N LEU A 38 7.46 -7.06 -0.36
CA LEU A 38 8.60 -7.61 0.37
C LEU A 38 9.60 -8.35 -0.54
N GLU A 39 9.12 -8.95 -1.63
CA GLU A 39 9.98 -9.57 -2.64
C GLU A 39 10.91 -8.56 -3.32
N LEU A 40 10.44 -7.34 -3.55
CA LEU A 40 11.25 -6.26 -4.12
C LEU A 40 12.06 -5.54 -3.03
N TYR A 41 11.46 -5.31 -1.86
CA TYR A 41 12.09 -4.59 -0.76
C TYR A 41 13.40 -5.24 -0.33
N LYS A 42 13.48 -6.57 -0.29
CA LYS A 42 14.72 -7.30 0.07
C LYS A 42 15.89 -7.07 -0.91
N LEU A 43 15.62 -6.59 -2.13
CA LEU A 43 16.63 -6.34 -3.16
C LEU A 43 17.27 -4.95 -3.03
N HIS A 44 16.69 -4.06 -2.23
CA HIS A 44 17.07 -2.66 -2.16
C HIS A 44 17.29 -2.20 -0.72
N LYS A 45 18.23 -1.26 -0.53
CA LYS A 45 18.41 -0.56 0.75
C LYS A 45 17.51 0.68 0.78
N VAL A 46 16.25 0.48 1.15
CA VAL A 46 15.23 1.53 1.14
C VAL A 46 15.04 2.13 2.53
N LYS A 47 15.07 3.46 2.63
CA LYS A 47 14.59 4.23 3.79
C LYS A 47 13.28 4.93 3.42
N PHE A 48 12.25 4.76 4.22
CA PHE A 48 11.00 5.51 4.10
C PHE A 48 11.04 6.77 4.95
N VAL A 49 10.47 7.85 4.41
CA VAL A 49 10.27 9.11 5.11
C VAL A 49 8.80 9.45 5.00
N TRP A 50 8.12 9.48 6.14
CA TRP A 50 6.75 9.96 6.19
C TRP A 50 6.74 11.48 6.07
N ILE A 51 5.91 11.98 5.17
CA ILE A 51 5.61 13.39 5.01
C ILE A 51 4.13 13.62 5.22
N LYS A 52 3.76 14.82 5.65
CA LYS A 52 2.35 15.18 5.71
C LYS A 52 1.84 15.42 4.28
N GLY A 53 0.69 14.85 3.93
CA GLY A 53 0.02 15.14 2.66
C GLY A 53 -0.45 16.60 2.60
N HIS A 54 -0.54 17.14 1.38
CA HIS A 54 -0.94 18.54 1.11
C HIS A 54 -0.15 19.57 1.93
N ASN A 55 1.18 19.44 1.92
CA ASN A 55 2.09 20.27 2.71
C ASN A 55 3.27 20.76 1.87
N ASP A 56 2.99 21.22 0.64
CA ASP A 56 3.94 21.85 -0.27
C ASP A 56 5.16 20.97 -0.63
N HIS A 57 4.97 19.65 -0.70
CA HIS A 57 5.98 18.74 -1.25
C HIS A 57 5.64 18.44 -2.72
N PRO A 58 6.28 19.13 -3.70
CA PRO A 58 5.77 19.18 -5.08
C PRO A 58 5.64 17.81 -5.74
N GLU A 59 6.56 16.90 -5.44
CA GLU A 59 6.57 15.54 -5.97
C GLU A 59 5.44 14.69 -5.38
N ASN A 60 5.17 14.80 -4.07
CA ASN A 60 4.07 14.07 -3.45
C ASN A 60 2.72 14.60 -3.93
N GLU A 61 2.58 15.92 -4.07
CA GLU A 61 1.38 16.52 -4.64
C GLU A 61 1.15 16.13 -6.09
N ARG A 62 2.23 15.96 -6.86
CA ARG A 62 2.13 15.41 -8.21
C ARG A 62 1.64 13.96 -8.16
N CYS A 63 2.15 13.13 -7.25
CA CYS A 63 1.67 11.76 -7.07
C CYS A 63 0.19 11.73 -6.67
N ASP A 64 -0.25 12.60 -5.77
CA ASP A 64 -1.65 12.74 -5.36
C ASP A 64 -2.55 13.10 -6.55
N ARG A 65 -2.19 14.15 -7.31
CA ARG A 65 -2.94 14.54 -8.52
C ARG A 65 -3.06 13.41 -9.54
N LEU A 66 -1.99 12.63 -9.73
CA LEU A 66 -2.00 11.47 -10.62
C LEU A 66 -2.91 10.35 -10.09
N ALA A 67 -2.85 10.05 -8.80
CA ALA A 67 -3.71 9.05 -8.17
C ALA A 67 -5.19 9.45 -8.24
N VAL A 68 -5.51 10.72 -7.96
CA VAL A 68 -6.87 11.27 -8.09
C VAL A 68 -7.36 11.18 -9.53
N ALA A 69 -6.58 11.65 -10.50
CA ALA A 69 -6.93 11.58 -11.91
C ALA A 69 -7.19 10.13 -12.37
N ALA A 70 -6.36 9.17 -11.95
CA ALA A 70 -6.55 7.76 -12.25
C ALA A 70 -7.86 7.22 -11.64
N SER A 71 -8.16 7.56 -10.38
CA SER A 71 -9.39 7.12 -9.70
C SER A 71 -10.68 7.65 -10.34
N GLN A 72 -10.61 8.82 -11.00
CA GLN A 72 -11.74 9.42 -11.72
C GLN A 72 -11.98 8.76 -13.07
N ASN A 73 -10.98 8.09 -13.66
CA ASN A 73 -11.10 7.42 -14.95
C ASN A 73 -11.75 6.03 -14.81
N LYS A 74 -13.04 6.01 -14.45
CA LYS A 74 -13.80 4.77 -14.17
C LYS A 74 -13.80 3.75 -15.32
N GLN A 75 -13.70 4.22 -16.56
CA GLN A 75 -13.72 3.35 -17.75
C GLN A 75 -12.44 2.52 -17.88
N ASN A 76 -11.34 2.96 -17.27
CA ASN A 76 -10.02 2.33 -17.38
C ASN A 76 -9.51 1.77 -16.05
N LEU A 77 -10.40 1.54 -15.07
CA LEU A 77 -9.99 0.90 -13.81
C LEU A 77 -9.78 -0.59 -14.03
N LEU A 78 -8.58 -1.06 -13.69
CA LEU A 78 -8.29 -2.49 -13.66
C LEU A 78 -8.96 -3.13 -12.44
N ILE A 79 -9.38 -4.38 -12.60
CA ILE A 79 -9.97 -5.15 -11.49
C ILE A 79 -8.85 -5.51 -10.51
N ASP A 80 -9.03 -5.11 -9.24
CA ASP A 80 -8.25 -5.66 -8.13
C ASP A 80 -8.80 -7.04 -7.77
N SER A 81 -8.34 -8.05 -8.50
CA SER A 81 -8.85 -9.42 -8.38
C SER A 81 -8.75 -10.01 -6.97
N PHE A 82 -7.72 -9.62 -6.19
CA PHE A 82 -7.54 -10.14 -4.84
C PHE A 82 -8.51 -9.46 -3.88
N PHE A 83 -8.63 -8.13 -3.97
CA PHE A 83 -9.61 -7.38 -3.18
C PHE A 83 -11.04 -7.86 -3.44
N GLU A 84 -11.45 -8.01 -4.71
CA GLU A 84 -12.80 -8.46 -5.03
C GLU A 84 -13.06 -9.88 -4.52
N ALA A 85 -12.09 -10.79 -4.64
CA ALA A 85 -12.21 -12.15 -4.12
C ALA A 85 -12.32 -12.19 -2.57
N GLU A 86 -11.54 -11.37 -1.84
CA GLU A 86 -11.64 -11.27 -0.38
C GLU A 86 -12.97 -10.65 0.07
N ARG A 87 -13.44 -9.63 -0.66
CA ARG A 87 -14.73 -8.98 -0.41
C ARG A 87 -15.88 -9.96 -0.58
N SER A 88 -15.91 -10.73 -1.68
CA SER A 88 -16.94 -11.74 -1.91
C SER A 88 -16.99 -12.80 -0.81
N LYS A 89 -15.82 -13.28 -0.33
CA LYS A 89 -15.76 -14.24 0.78
C LYS A 89 -16.32 -13.65 2.08
N THR A 90 -16.06 -12.38 2.35
CA THR A 90 -16.56 -11.68 3.53
C THR A 90 -18.07 -11.45 3.46
N SER A 91 -18.63 -11.21 2.27
CA SER A 91 -20.07 -11.05 2.06
C SER A 91 -20.87 -12.36 2.10
N LEU A 92 -20.20 -13.51 2.07
CA LEU A 92 -20.81 -14.84 2.15
C LEU A 92 -20.77 -15.44 3.56
N LEU A 93 -20.20 -14.72 4.53
CA LEU A 93 -20.13 -15.06 5.96
C LEU A 93 -21.10 -14.17 6.74
#